data_AF-A0A1X0P6C0-F1
#
_entry.id   AF-A0A1X0P6C0-F1
#
_cell.length_a   1.000
_cell.length_b   1.000
_cell.length_c   1.000
_cell.angle_alpha   90.00
_cell.angle_beta   90.00
_cell.angle_gamma   90.00
#
_symmetry.space_group_name_H-M   'P 1'
#
loop_
_entity.id
_entity.type
_entity.pdbx_description
1 polymer ?
#
loop_
_entity_poly.entity_id
_entity_poly.type
_entity_poly.pdbx_seq_one_letter_code
_entity_poly.pdbx_strand_id
1 'polypeptide(L)'
;MADVTMPIGVGINGFGDIGQSVLFSSFTDPLVNVVAINDASMNIEYMAYLLRHESPLSVEEKSSVVVVGEYICIHGNRKIRVTQKHDLAEIGWHDAGVIYVLECTGLNSTQERCWGHITGGAHGVIIAGQSADAPTVVLGVNEMNMKKTHPVVCAGSPIAVALAPLIRILHEQYMIDECSYTALHGIQKGDSVMGKSKNPQEWRQKRSALDAIIPCTQTGKKTMEKIMPTLAEYISGSAFQVPVVKGCAIDMIVRFAQPVSKEVLDTTLKEAASGRLSEALLYSEEDLINRDCLPNGKLYYDAISSQCLRDGSAHKLLLWFDIEGSYAKRILSLVPFLQKLGVNNEM
;
A
#
# COMPACT_ATOMS: atom_id res chain seq x y z
N MET A 1 10.25 1.74 -29.18
CA MET A 1 11.06 0.65 -28.60
C MET A 1 11.14 0.95 -27.12
N ALA A 2 10.54 0.11 -26.28
CA ALA A 2 10.59 0.31 -24.83
C ALA A 2 12.04 0.12 -24.39
N ASP A 3 12.62 1.11 -23.70
CA ASP A 3 13.82 0.87 -22.90
C ASP A 3 13.48 -0.26 -21.93
N VAL A 4 13.97 -1.47 -22.21
CA VAL A 4 13.87 -2.59 -21.27
C VAL A 4 14.90 -2.29 -20.17
N THR A 5 14.54 -1.37 -19.26
CA THR A 5 15.26 -1.19 -18.02
C THR A 5 15.18 -2.52 -17.26
N MET A 6 16.33 -3.13 -16.94
CA MET A 6 16.36 -4.34 -16.13
C MET A 6 15.55 -4.12 -14.83
N PRO A 7 14.79 -5.13 -14.36
CA PRO A 7 14.02 -5.01 -13.12
C PRO A 7 14.94 -4.63 -11.95
N ILE A 8 14.49 -3.70 -11.12
CA ILE A 8 15.24 -3.21 -9.96
C ILE A 8 15.17 -4.26 -8.86
N GLY A 9 16.34 -4.67 -8.34
CA GLY A 9 16.43 -5.60 -7.23
C GLY A 9 15.92 -4.98 -5.93
N VAL A 10 14.95 -5.63 -5.30
CA VAL A 10 14.30 -5.16 -4.06
C VAL A 10 14.40 -6.19 -2.95
N GLY A 11 14.64 -5.71 -1.74
CA GLY A 11 14.61 -6.48 -0.50
C GLY A 11 13.33 -6.21 0.29
N ILE A 12 12.81 -7.20 1.00
CA ILE A 12 11.69 -7.03 1.94
C ILE A 12 12.21 -7.29 3.36
N ASN A 13 12.00 -6.35 4.28
CA ASN A 13 12.20 -6.59 5.71
C ASN A 13 10.83 -6.75 6.40
N GLY A 14 10.58 -7.90 7.00
CA GLY A 14 9.29 -8.28 7.58
C GLY A 14 8.36 -8.97 6.58
N PHE A 15 8.12 -10.25 6.78
CA PHE A 15 7.30 -11.12 5.91
C PHE A 15 5.87 -11.34 6.45
N GLY A 16 5.30 -10.30 7.06
CA GLY A 16 3.88 -10.23 7.43
C GLY A 16 2.97 -9.91 6.24
N ASP A 17 1.75 -9.45 6.51
CA ASP A 17 0.70 -9.20 5.50
C ASP A 17 1.14 -8.30 4.34
N ILE A 18 1.77 -7.16 4.67
CA ILE A 18 2.29 -6.23 3.66
C ILE A 18 3.47 -6.83 2.92
N GLY A 19 4.43 -7.46 3.61
CA GLY A 19 5.60 -8.09 2.98
C GLY A 19 5.21 -9.21 2.00
N GLN A 20 4.27 -10.06 2.39
CA GLN A 20 3.70 -11.09 1.51
C GLN A 20 2.99 -10.46 0.30
N SER A 21 2.15 -9.43 0.53
CA SER A 21 1.43 -8.76 -0.56
C SER A 21 2.35 -8.04 -1.54
N VAL A 22 3.46 -7.47 -1.05
CA VAL A 22 4.55 -6.91 -1.86
C VAL A 22 5.21 -7.98 -2.71
N LEU A 23 5.60 -9.11 -2.11
CA LEU A 23 6.19 -10.22 -2.86
C LEU A 23 5.24 -10.72 -3.94
N PHE A 24 3.98 -10.96 -3.60
CA PHE A 24 2.97 -11.46 -4.51
C PHE A 24 2.69 -10.50 -5.66
N SER A 25 2.61 -9.19 -5.36
CA SER A 25 2.44 -8.15 -6.39
C SER A 25 3.65 -8.08 -7.33
N SER A 26 4.87 -8.31 -6.81
CA SER A 26 6.11 -8.28 -7.61
C SER A 26 6.22 -9.42 -8.64
N PHE A 27 5.40 -10.48 -8.54
CA PHE A 27 5.44 -11.56 -9.53
C PHE A 27 4.96 -11.12 -10.91
N THR A 28 4.11 -10.09 -10.96
CA THR A 28 3.56 -9.54 -12.22
C THR A 28 4.11 -8.16 -12.57
N ASP A 29 5.01 -7.62 -11.76
CA ASP A 29 5.61 -6.31 -11.99
C ASP A 29 6.88 -6.44 -12.86
N PRO A 30 6.93 -5.84 -14.06
CA PRO A 30 8.09 -5.94 -14.93
C PRO A 30 9.26 -5.04 -14.51
N LEU A 31 9.04 -4.09 -13.60
CA LEU A 31 10.04 -3.08 -13.20
C LEU A 31 10.76 -3.44 -11.90
N VAL A 32 10.24 -4.39 -11.12
CA VAL A 32 10.77 -4.76 -9.81
C VAL A 32 10.95 -6.26 -9.71
N ASN A 33 12.07 -6.69 -9.13
CA ASN A 33 12.33 -8.08 -8.80
C ASN A 33 12.71 -8.19 -7.32
N VAL A 34 11.90 -8.92 -6.53
CA VAL A 34 12.25 -9.22 -5.14
C VAL A 34 13.33 -10.30 -5.13
N VAL A 35 14.51 -9.95 -4.61
CA VAL A 35 15.70 -10.81 -4.60
C VAL A 35 16.12 -11.24 -3.20
N ALA A 36 15.62 -10.58 -2.16
CA ALA A 36 15.90 -10.97 -0.78
C ALA A 36 14.73 -10.65 0.17
N ILE A 37 14.59 -11.47 1.22
CA ILE A 37 13.64 -11.30 2.31
C ILE A 37 14.35 -11.52 3.63
N ASN A 38 14.16 -10.62 4.58
CA ASN A 38 14.57 -10.81 5.97
C ASN A 38 13.34 -10.85 6.87
N ASP A 39 13.24 -11.85 7.73
CA ASP A 39 12.30 -11.85 8.85
C ASP A 39 12.92 -12.57 10.05
N ALA A 40 13.12 -11.85 11.15
CA ALA A 40 13.77 -12.40 12.33
C ALA A 40 12.94 -13.48 13.05
N SER A 41 11.65 -13.62 12.73
CA SER A 41 10.72 -14.55 13.36
C SER A 41 10.31 -15.73 12.48
N MET A 42 10.56 -15.68 11.16
CA MET A 42 10.13 -16.71 10.20
C MET A 42 11.31 -17.33 9.46
N ASN A 43 11.38 -18.65 9.43
CA ASN A 43 12.45 -19.37 8.73
C ASN A 43 12.11 -19.62 7.25
N ILE A 44 13.14 -19.97 6.48
CA ILE A 44 13.03 -20.18 5.03
C ILE A 44 12.04 -21.27 4.64
N GLU A 45 11.97 -22.37 5.40
CA GLU A 45 11.03 -23.47 5.15
C GLU A 45 9.57 -23.04 5.34
N TYR A 46 9.32 -22.23 6.37
CA TYR A 46 8.00 -21.67 6.62
C TYR A 46 7.59 -20.67 5.54
N MET A 47 8.49 -19.80 5.09
CA MET A 47 8.22 -18.89 3.98
C MET A 47 7.96 -19.66 2.67
N ALA A 48 8.73 -20.71 2.38
CA ALA A 48 8.51 -21.56 1.22
C ALA A 48 7.18 -22.31 1.29
N TYR A 49 6.77 -22.77 2.49
CA TYR A 49 5.43 -23.32 2.72
C TYR A 49 4.34 -22.29 2.39
N LEU A 50 4.40 -21.08 2.94
CA LEU A 50 3.42 -20.02 2.64
C LEU A 50 3.36 -19.71 1.14
N LEU A 51 4.51 -19.68 0.46
CA LEU A 51 4.55 -19.48 -0.99
C LEU A 51 3.87 -20.59 -1.79
N ARG A 52 4.02 -21.85 -1.38
CA ARG A 52 3.35 -22.99 -2.03
C ARG A 52 1.83 -22.96 -1.87
N HIS A 53 1.34 -22.41 -0.78
CA HIS A 53 -0.08 -22.51 -0.44
C HIS A 53 -0.87 -21.21 -0.68
N GLU A 54 -0.31 -20.06 -0.31
CA GLU A 54 -1.03 -18.79 -0.24
C GLU A 54 -0.71 -17.81 -1.37
N SER A 55 0.35 -18.04 -2.15
CA SER A 55 0.71 -17.14 -3.26
C SER A 55 -0.33 -17.14 -4.39
N PRO A 56 -0.37 -16.10 -5.23
CA PRO A 56 -1.23 -16.07 -6.43
C PRO A 56 -0.66 -16.83 -7.62
N LEU A 57 0.50 -17.49 -7.45
CA LEU A 57 1.15 -18.27 -8.50
C LEU A 57 0.25 -19.42 -9.00
N SER A 58 0.45 -19.82 -10.26
CA SER A 58 -0.18 -21.00 -10.84
C SER A 58 0.15 -22.27 -10.05
N VAL A 59 -0.63 -23.33 -10.25
CA VAL A 59 -0.40 -24.62 -9.58
C VAL A 59 0.99 -25.17 -9.93
N GLU A 60 1.39 -25.04 -11.20
CA GLU A 60 2.69 -25.45 -11.71
C GLU A 60 3.81 -24.65 -11.04
N GLU A 61 3.68 -23.33 -10.96
CA GLU A 61 4.68 -22.47 -10.30
C GLU A 61 4.78 -22.78 -8.80
N LYS A 62 3.66 -22.97 -8.10
CA LYS A 62 3.63 -23.38 -6.69
C LYS A 62 4.34 -24.71 -6.49
N SER A 63 4.14 -25.69 -7.39
CA SER A 63 4.80 -26.99 -7.30
C SER A 63 6.32 -26.92 -7.47
N SER A 64 6.83 -25.85 -8.10
CA SER A 64 8.26 -25.64 -8.36
C SER A 64 9.02 -24.95 -7.21
N VAL A 65 8.32 -24.48 -6.18
CA VAL A 65 8.94 -23.76 -5.05
C VAL A 65 9.78 -24.74 -4.23
N VAL A 66 11.09 -24.51 -4.19
CA VAL A 66 12.05 -25.33 -3.45
C VAL A 66 13.05 -24.48 -2.67
N VAL A 67 13.54 -25.01 -1.55
CA VAL A 67 14.60 -24.40 -0.75
C VAL A 67 15.95 -24.97 -1.19
N VAL A 68 16.92 -24.09 -1.47
CA VAL A 68 18.30 -24.45 -1.84
C VAL A 68 19.26 -23.56 -1.04
N GLY A 69 19.82 -24.10 0.04
CA GLY A 69 20.66 -23.35 0.95
C GLY A 69 19.88 -22.21 1.62
N GLU A 70 20.34 -20.97 1.44
CA GLU A 70 19.66 -19.76 1.92
C GLU A 70 18.66 -19.16 0.90
N TYR A 71 18.36 -19.87 -0.20
CA TYR A 71 17.50 -19.36 -1.26
C TYR A 71 16.19 -20.13 -1.38
N ILE A 72 15.10 -19.41 -1.59
CA ILE A 72 13.87 -19.96 -2.16
C ILE A 72 13.96 -19.80 -3.68
N CYS A 73 13.86 -20.91 -4.40
CA CYS A 73 13.86 -20.95 -5.85
C CYS A 73 12.45 -21.23 -6.36
N ILE A 74 11.97 -20.42 -7.31
CA ILE A 74 10.69 -20.58 -7.99
C ILE A 74 10.99 -20.76 -9.48
N HIS A 75 10.48 -21.83 -10.08
CA HIS A 75 10.68 -22.16 -11.49
C HIS A 75 12.16 -22.23 -11.94
N GLY A 76 13.07 -22.52 -11.00
CA GLY A 76 14.51 -22.63 -11.23
C GLY A 76 15.26 -21.31 -11.54
N ASN A 77 14.58 -20.27 -11.99
CA ASN A 77 15.18 -19.01 -12.43
C ASN A 77 15.00 -17.84 -11.44
N ARG A 78 13.89 -17.80 -10.68
CA ARG A 78 13.68 -16.77 -9.65
C ARG A 78 14.24 -17.26 -8.34
N LYS A 79 15.27 -16.58 -7.83
CA LYS A 79 15.93 -16.89 -6.57
C LYS A 79 15.73 -15.75 -5.59
N ILE A 80 15.28 -16.09 -4.37
CA ILE A 80 15.05 -15.13 -3.29
C ILE A 80 15.89 -15.57 -2.11
N ARG A 81 16.90 -14.78 -1.74
CA ARG A 81 17.70 -15.04 -0.54
C ARG A 81 16.86 -14.77 0.71
N VAL A 82 16.92 -15.65 1.70
CA VAL A 82 16.18 -15.49 2.96
C VAL A 82 17.14 -15.43 4.14
N THR A 83 16.95 -14.42 4.99
CA THR A 83 17.70 -14.26 6.24
C THR A 83 16.77 -14.11 7.45
N GLN A 84 17.32 -14.37 8.63
CA GLN A 84 16.64 -14.20 9.92
C GLN A 84 17.47 -13.33 10.87
N LYS A 85 17.84 -12.14 10.41
CA LYS A 85 18.70 -11.21 11.16
C LYS A 85 17.87 -10.19 11.92
N HIS A 86 18.25 -9.94 13.17
CA HIS A 86 17.71 -8.85 13.98
C HIS A 86 18.44 -7.53 13.72
N ASP A 87 19.76 -7.58 13.57
CA ASP A 87 20.54 -6.41 13.19
C ASP A 87 20.39 -6.17 11.68
N LEU A 88 19.89 -4.98 11.32
CA LEU A 88 19.61 -4.60 9.94
C LEU A 88 20.89 -4.44 9.11
N ALA A 89 22.01 -4.08 9.76
CA ALA A 89 23.31 -3.92 9.09
C ALA A 89 23.93 -5.27 8.69
N GLU A 90 23.60 -6.35 9.40
CA GLU A 90 24.12 -7.69 9.11
C GLU A 90 23.35 -8.44 8.02
N ILE A 91 22.29 -7.87 7.44
CA ILE A 91 21.46 -8.56 6.45
C ILE A 91 22.22 -8.77 5.12
N GLY A 92 23.14 -7.86 4.77
CA GLY A 92 23.97 -7.95 3.56
C GLY A 92 23.16 -7.75 2.27
N TRP A 93 22.39 -6.68 2.17
CA TRP A 93 21.50 -6.38 1.04
C TRP A 93 22.23 -6.32 -0.30
N HIS A 94 23.39 -5.67 -0.32
CA HIS A 94 24.21 -5.51 -1.53
C HIS A 94 24.56 -6.87 -2.17
N ASP A 95 24.94 -7.86 -1.36
CA ASP A 95 25.36 -9.18 -1.85
C ASP A 95 24.20 -9.97 -2.49
N ALA A 96 22.95 -9.60 -2.18
CA ALA A 96 21.76 -10.14 -2.81
C ALA A 96 21.31 -9.37 -4.06
N GLY A 97 22.01 -8.29 -4.42
CA GLY A 97 21.60 -7.37 -5.49
C GLY A 97 20.42 -6.48 -5.12
N VAL A 98 20.17 -6.24 -3.83
CA VAL A 98 19.11 -5.31 -3.39
C VAL A 98 19.58 -3.86 -3.54
N ILE A 99 18.80 -3.08 -4.29
CA ILE A 99 18.97 -1.64 -4.43
C ILE A 99 18.08 -0.91 -3.42
N TYR A 100 16.79 -1.25 -3.36
CA TYR A 100 15.85 -0.67 -2.40
C TYR A 100 15.31 -1.71 -1.43
N VAL A 101 15.18 -1.34 -0.16
CA VAL A 101 14.52 -2.15 0.87
C VAL A 101 13.11 -1.62 1.12
N LEU A 102 12.14 -2.51 1.14
CA LEU A 102 10.79 -2.25 1.62
C LEU A 102 10.71 -2.68 3.09
N GLU A 103 10.66 -1.70 3.98
CA GLU A 103 10.60 -1.91 5.42
C GLU A 103 9.13 -2.12 5.84
N CYS A 104 8.75 -3.38 5.99
CA CYS A 104 7.37 -3.86 6.21
C CYS A 104 7.15 -4.46 7.61
N THR A 105 8.11 -4.34 8.54
CA THR A 105 7.97 -4.86 9.92
C THR A 105 7.00 -4.05 10.76
N GLY A 106 6.82 -2.77 10.45
CA GLY A 106 6.10 -1.80 11.28
C GLY A 106 6.85 -1.39 12.56
N LEU A 107 8.07 -1.87 12.78
CA LEU A 107 8.89 -1.56 13.97
C LEU A 107 9.86 -0.38 13.72
N ASN A 108 10.38 -0.29 12.49
CA ASN A 108 11.33 0.73 12.06
C ASN A 108 10.59 1.84 11.29
N SER A 109 10.22 2.90 12.01
CA SER A 109 9.40 3.99 11.48
C SER A 109 10.13 5.34 11.41
N THR A 110 11.44 5.37 11.66
CA THR A 110 12.25 6.59 11.57
C THR A 110 13.43 6.42 10.63
N GLN A 111 13.98 7.53 10.14
CA GLN A 111 15.18 7.49 9.29
C GLN A 111 16.34 6.82 10.01
N GLU A 112 16.56 7.18 11.29
CA GLU A 112 17.61 6.60 12.14
C GLU A 112 17.47 5.08 12.28
N ARG A 113 16.27 4.59 12.58
CA ARG A 113 16.02 3.14 12.75
C ARG A 113 16.20 2.36 11.44
N CYS A 114 15.95 2.99 10.30
CA CYS A 114 16.12 2.35 9.00
C CYS A 114 17.57 2.41 8.50
N TRP A 115 18.45 3.20 9.13
CA TRP A 115 19.81 3.42 8.63
C TRP A 115 20.65 2.15 8.57
N GLY A 116 20.36 1.17 9.43
CA GLY A 116 21.02 -0.13 9.37
C GLY A 116 20.84 -0.85 8.03
N HIS A 117 19.73 -0.65 7.31
CA HIS A 117 19.58 -1.18 5.94
C HIS A 117 20.57 -0.55 4.94
N ILE A 118 20.83 0.75 5.09
CA ILE A 118 21.80 1.49 4.26
C ILE A 118 23.21 0.98 4.57
N THR A 119 23.56 0.85 5.86
CA THR A 119 24.83 0.24 6.28
C THR A 119 24.98 -1.20 5.75
N GLY A 120 23.88 -1.95 5.68
CA GLY A 120 23.83 -3.29 5.09
C GLY A 120 23.90 -3.31 3.56
N GLY A 121 24.07 -2.17 2.90
CA GLY A 121 24.36 -2.06 1.47
C GLY A 121 23.16 -1.72 0.57
N ALA A 122 22.00 -1.38 1.12
CA ALA A 122 20.89 -0.85 0.33
C ALA A 122 21.16 0.61 -0.07
N HIS A 123 20.76 1.01 -1.28
CA HIS A 123 20.84 2.41 -1.73
C HIS A 123 19.73 3.27 -1.11
N GLY A 124 18.56 2.68 -0.87
CA GLY A 124 17.45 3.38 -0.24
C GLY A 124 16.46 2.46 0.46
N VAL A 125 15.64 3.06 1.32
CA VAL A 125 14.61 2.39 2.11
C VAL A 125 13.27 3.08 1.91
N ILE A 126 12.23 2.30 1.69
CA ILE A 126 10.84 2.75 1.67
C ILE A 126 10.15 2.15 2.91
N ILE A 127 9.81 3.00 3.87
CA ILE A 127 9.05 2.63 5.06
C ILE A 127 7.59 2.40 4.66
N ALA A 128 7.12 1.17 4.81
CA ALA A 128 5.72 0.80 4.62
C ALA A 128 4.93 1.14 5.90
N GLY A 129 4.49 2.40 5.99
CA GLY A 129 3.59 2.86 7.03
C GLY A 129 3.76 4.35 7.29
N GLN A 130 3.57 4.75 8.55
CA GLN A 130 3.87 6.11 8.99
C GLN A 130 5.33 6.25 9.41
N SER A 131 5.87 7.43 9.14
CA SER A 131 7.14 7.85 9.69
C SER A 131 7.02 9.23 10.32
N ALA A 132 7.74 9.46 11.42
CA ALA A 132 7.77 10.75 12.09
C ALA A 132 8.61 11.78 11.30
N ASP A 133 9.71 11.33 10.72
CA ASP A 133 10.81 12.17 10.22
C ASP A 133 11.17 11.91 8.75
N ALA A 134 10.79 10.78 8.15
CA ALA A 134 11.04 10.51 6.73
C ALA A 134 10.02 11.25 5.83
N PRO A 135 10.47 11.82 4.68
CA PRO A 135 9.58 12.45 3.72
C PRO A 135 8.57 11.45 3.17
N THR A 136 7.29 11.82 3.21
CA THR A 136 6.20 10.96 2.71
C THR A 136 5.91 11.26 1.25
N VAL A 137 5.89 10.21 0.42
CA VAL A 137 5.64 10.34 -1.03
C VAL A 137 4.55 9.38 -1.46
N VAL A 138 3.60 9.90 -2.22
CA VAL A 138 2.54 9.15 -2.88
C VAL A 138 2.49 9.56 -4.34
N LEU A 139 2.67 8.59 -5.24
CA LEU A 139 2.62 8.81 -6.68
C LEU A 139 1.20 9.18 -7.12
N GLY A 140 1.12 10.07 -8.10
CA GLY A 140 -0.10 10.73 -8.53
C GLY A 140 -0.54 11.86 -7.58
N VAL A 141 0.22 12.21 -6.53
CA VAL A 141 -0.19 13.17 -5.49
C VAL A 141 0.85 14.25 -5.24
N ASN A 142 2.03 13.89 -4.73
CA ASN A 142 3.04 14.86 -4.30
C ASN A 142 4.45 14.56 -4.82
N GLU A 143 4.59 13.59 -5.72
CA GLU A 143 5.88 13.16 -6.27
C GLU A 143 6.62 14.29 -6.98
N MET A 144 5.92 15.26 -7.58
CA MET A 144 6.51 16.45 -8.18
C MET A 144 7.25 17.35 -7.19
N ASN A 145 6.95 17.22 -5.89
CA ASN A 145 7.62 17.99 -4.85
C ASN A 145 8.94 17.34 -4.41
N MET A 146 9.21 16.09 -4.80
CA MET A 146 10.48 15.40 -4.55
C MET A 146 11.55 15.90 -5.51
N LYS A 147 12.29 16.93 -5.10
CA LYS A 147 13.37 17.55 -5.91
C LYS A 147 14.71 16.84 -5.80
N LYS A 148 14.91 16.00 -4.78
CA LYS A 148 16.14 15.25 -4.54
C LYS A 148 15.83 13.87 -4.03
N THR A 149 16.76 12.94 -4.21
CA THR A 149 16.66 11.64 -3.55
C THR A 149 16.92 11.75 -2.07
N HIS A 150 16.18 10.93 -1.32
CA HIS A 150 16.35 10.75 0.11
C HIS A 150 16.65 9.27 0.34
N PRO A 151 17.68 8.92 1.15
CA PRO A 151 18.01 7.52 1.43
C PRO A 151 16.86 6.77 2.10
N VAL A 152 16.04 7.45 2.89
CA VAL A 152 14.87 6.86 3.54
C VAL A 152 13.65 7.71 3.22
N VAL A 153 12.62 7.08 2.68
CA VAL A 153 11.32 7.69 2.38
C VAL A 153 10.19 6.90 3.03
N CYS A 154 9.02 7.52 3.13
CA CYS A 154 7.83 6.94 3.75
C CYS A 154 6.70 6.83 2.73
N ALA A 155 6.06 5.66 2.66
CA ALA A 155 4.96 5.40 1.74
C ALA A 155 3.59 5.84 2.27
N GLY A 156 3.48 6.34 3.51
CA GLY A 156 2.21 6.78 4.10
C GLY A 156 1.31 5.62 4.56
N SER A 157 0.12 5.91 5.09
CA SER A 157 -0.78 4.85 5.58
C SER A 157 -1.61 4.22 4.45
N PRO A 158 -1.91 2.91 4.50
CA PRO A 158 -2.55 2.20 3.38
C PRO A 158 -3.85 2.81 2.87
N ILE A 159 -4.79 3.13 3.77
CA ILE A 159 -6.09 3.70 3.38
C ILE A 159 -5.92 5.09 2.76
N ALA A 160 -5.09 5.96 3.36
CA ALA A 160 -4.90 7.29 2.82
C ALA A 160 -4.22 7.28 1.46
N VAL A 161 -3.24 6.39 1.28
CA VAL A 161 -2.51 6.24 0.01
C VAL A 161 -3.43 5.75 -1.11
N ALA A 162 -4.38 4.87 -0.80
CA ALA A 162 -5.39 4.44 -1.78
C ALA A 162 -6.34 5.59 -2.18
N LEU A 163 -6.75 6.43 -1.22
CA LEU A 163 -7.70 7.53 -1.44
C LEU A 163 -7.07 8.80 -2.04
N ALA A 164 -5.80 9.07 -1.76
CA ALA A 164 -5.16 10.34 -2.06
C ALA A 164 -5.20 10.75 -3.55
N PRO A 165 -4.97 9.84 -4.52
CA PRO A 165 -5.09 10.20 -5.93
C PRO A 165 -6.50 10.64 -6.30
N LEU A 166 -7.54 9.96 -5.80
CA LEU A 166 -8.93 10.34 -6.06
C LEU A 166 -9.25 11.72 -5.46
N ILE A 167 -8.90 11.93 -4.19
CA ILE A 167 -9.15 13.20 -3.48
C ILE A 167 -8.45 14.37 -4.19
N ARG A 168 -7.20 14.19 -4.62
CA ARG A 168 -6.48 15.20 -5.38
C ARG A 168 -7.23 15.60 -6.64
N ILE A 169 -7.69 14.63 -7.42
CA ILE A 169 -8.42 14.89 -8.68
C ILE A 169 -9.70 15.68 -8.42
N LEU A 170 -10.46 15.26 -7.41
CA LEU A 170 -11.69 15.93 -7.02
C LEU A 170 -11.43 17.37 -6.58
N HIS A 171 -10.35 17.60 -5.82
CA HIS A 171 -9.97 18.95 -5.41
C HIS A 171 -9.51 19.82 -6.57
N GLU A 172 -8.66 19.30 -7.47
CA GLU A 172 -8.20 20.03 -8.66
C GLU A 172 -9.35 20.44 -9.60
N GLN A 173 -10.39 19.62 -9.72
CA GLN A 173 -11.52 19.88 -10.62
C GLN A 173 -12.62 20.73 -9.97
N TYR A 174 -12.95 20.46 -8.70
CA TYR A 174 -14.17 20.96 -8.08
C TYR A 174 -13.96 21.72 -6.78
N MET A 175 -12.71 21.81 -6.30
CA MET A 175 -12.35 22.42 -5.01
C MET A 175 -13.16 21.84 -3.85
N ILE A 176 -12.59 20.83 -3.18
CA ILE A 176 -13.19 20.26 -1.98
C ILE A 176 -13.34 21.33 -0.88
N ASP A 177 -14.57 21.46 -0.38
CA ASP A 177 -14.95 22.27 0.78
C ASP A 177 -14.94 21.45 2.07
N GLU A 178 -15.43 20.21 2.04
CA GLU A 178 -15.35 19.28 3.17
C GLU A 178 -15.25 17.84 2.66
N CYS A 179 -14.47 17.00 3.32
CA CYS A 179 -14.36 15.58 3.01
C CYS A 179 -14.27 14.76 4.30
N SER A 180 -15.13 13.76 4.44
CA SER A 180 -15.11 12.82 5.55
C SER A 180 -15.28 11.41 5.04
N TYR A 181 -14.44 10.48 5.51
CA TYR A 181 -14.56 9.08 5.12
C TYR A 181 -14.65 8.14 6.33
N THR A 182 -15.36 7.03 6.15
CA THR A 182 -15.40 5.91 7.09
C THR A 182 -14.91 4.67 6.37
N ALA A 183 -13.78 4.12 6.84
CA ALA A 183 -13.24 2.87 6.33
C ALA A 183 -13.78 1.68 7.11
N LEU A 184 -14.36 0.72 6.42
CA LEU A 184 -14.77 -0.57 6.97
C LEU A 184 -13.81 -1.62 6.41
N HIS A 185 -12.93 -2.16 7.23
CA HIS A 185 -11.90 -3.09 6.77
C HIS A 185 -12.03 -4.46 7.42
N GLY A 186 -11.65 -5.49 6.66
CA GLY A 186 -11.53 -6.84 7.18
C GLY A 186 -10.44 -7.00 8.23
N ILE A 187 -10.38 -8.19 8.83
CA ILE A 187 -9.40 -8.58 9.84
C ILE A 187 -8.04 -8.82 9.17
N GLN A 188 -6.98 -8.19 9.65
CA GLN A 188 -5.60 -8.42 9.18
C GLN A 188 -4.96 -9.56 9.99
N LYS A 189 -3.98 -10.32 9.44
CA LYS A 189 -3.36 -11.44 10.20
C LYS A 189 -2.62 -10.95 11.45
N GLY A 190 -2.19 -9.69 11.44
CA GLY A 190 -1.60 -9.01 12.60
C GLY A 190 -2.60 -8.63 13.71
N ASP A 191 -3.91 -8.61 13.41
CA ASP A 191 -4.95 -8.24 14.37
C ASP A 191 -5.23 -9.38 15.34
N SER A 192 -5.52 -9.05 16.59
CA SER A 192 -5.97 -10.09 17.51
C SER A 192 -7.43 -10.41 17.30
N VAL A 193 -7.71 -11.69 17.16
CA VAL A 193 -9.08 -12.23 17.09
C VAL A 193 -9.60 -12.66 18.48
N MET A 194 -8.74 -12.65 19.50
CA MET A 194 -9.07 -13.11 20.87
C MET A 194 -8.81 -12.03 21.92
N GLY A 195 -8.97 -10.75 21.57
CA GLY A 195 -8.86 -9.67 22.54
C GLY A 195 -7.45 -9.38 23.09
N LYS A 196 -6.41 -9.56 22.28
CA LYS A 196 -5.06 -9.05 22.58
C LYS A 196 -4.81 -7.76 21.77
N SER A 197 -4.03 -6.83 22.28
CA SER A 197 -3.55 -5.71 21.46
C SER A 197 -2.07 -5.51 21.70
N LYS A 198 -1.33 -5.24 20.63
CA LYS A 198 0.07 -4.83 20.69
C LYS A 198 0.21 -3.42 21.27
N ASN A 199 -0.86 -2.62 21.24
CA ASN A 199 -0.91 -1.30 21.84
C ASN A 199 -1.76 -1.33 23.14
N PRO A 200 -1.15 -1.15 24.32
CA PRO A 200 -1.88 -1.19 25.59
C PRO A 200 -2.95 -0.11 25.72
N GLN A 201 -2.89 0.96 24.91
CA GLN A 201 -3.88 2.05 24.87
C GLN A 201 -5.12 1.71 24.02
N GLU A 202 -5.08 0.67 23.19
CA GLU A 202 -6.20 0.31 22.31
C GLU A 202 -7.15 -0.69 23.00
N TRP A 203 -7.91 -0.16 23.96
CA TRP A 203 -8.80 -0.97 24.80
C TRP A 203 -9.88 -1.69 24.00
N ARG A 204 -10.34 -1.10 22.88
CA ARG A 204 -11.34 -1.70 22.00
C ARG A 204 -10.82 -2.94 21.28
N GLN A 205 -9.55 -2.95 20.85
CA GLN A 205 -8.94 -4.14 20.24
C GLN A 205 -8.78 -5.30 21.22
N LYS A 206 -8.64 -5.02 22.52
CA LYS A 206 -8.66 -6.07 23.57
C LYS A 206 -10.03 -6.74 23.74
N ARG A 207 -11.06 -6.20 23.10
CA ARG A 207 -12.41 -6.78 23.03
C ARG A 207 -12.69 -7.41 21.67
N SER A 208 -11.68 -7.50 20.80
CA SER A 208 -11.83 -8.03 19.46
C SER A 208 -12.30 -9.48 19.47
N ALA A 209 -13.35 -9.72 18.69
CA ALA A 209 -14.01 -10.99 18.49
C ALA A 209 -14.59 -11.03 17.07
N LEU A 210 -14.83 -12.23 16.53
CA LEU A 210 -15.33 -12.44 15.16
C LEU A 210 -16.77 -12.00 14.92
N ASP A 211 -17.44 -11.46 15.94
CA ASP A 211 -18.82 -10.98 15.93
C ASP A 211 -18.93 -9.48 16.28
N ALA A 212 -17.81 -8.75 16.28
CA ALA A 212 -17.76 -7.35 16.67
C ALA A 212 -17.38 -6.41 15.52
N ILE A 213 -17.96 -5.20 15.53
CA ILE A 213 -17.48 -4.05 14.75
C ILE A 213 -16.67 -3.16 15.68
N ILE A 214 -15.40 -2.94 15.35
CA ILE A 214 -14.43 -2.37 16.28
C ILE A 214 -13.90 -1.06 15.69
N PRO A 215 -14.17 0.11 16.31
CA PRO A 215 -13.53 1.33 15.90
C PRO A 215 -12.01 1.26 16.13
N CYS A 216 -11.24 1.58 15.08
CA CYS A 216 -9.79 1.48 15.03
C CYS A 216 -9.15 2.87 15.03
N THR A 217 -7.97 2.98 15.65
CA THR A 217 -7.10 4.15 15.44
C THR A 217 -6.58 4.11 14.01
N GLN A 218 -6.70 5.22 13.28
CA GLN A 218 -6.22 5.32 11.91
C GLN A 218 -5.36 6.57 11.72
N THR A 219 -4.32 6.46 10.90
CA THR A 219 -3.29 7.49 10.71
C THR A 219 -3.37 8.16 9.34
N GLY A 220 -4.48 7.98 8.63
CA GLY A 220 -4.73 8.55 7.31
C GLY A 220 -4.69 10.07 7.30
N LYS A 221 -5.27 10.74 8.31
CA LYS A 221 -5.22 12.21 8.41
C LYS A 221 -3.77 12.73 8.42
N LYS A 222 -2.89 12.13 9.24
CA LYS A 222 -1.46 12.49 9.29
C LYS A 222 -0.75 12.30 7.95
N THR A 223 -1.17 11.30 7.16
CA THR A 223 -0.65 11.09 5.81
C THR A 223 -1.12 12.20 4.88
N MET A 224 -2.43 12.48 4.88
CA MET A 224 -3.04 13.52 4.04
C MET A 224 -2.44 14.90 4.33
N GLU A 225 -2.22 15.24 5.60
CA GLU A 225 -1.56 16.49 6.02
C GLU A 225 -0.16 16.66 5.40
N LYS A 226 0.60 15.56 5.25
CA LYS A 226 1.95 15.59 4.67
C LYS A 226 1.94 15.70 3.15
N ILE A 227 1.02 15.01 2.48
CA ILE A 227 1.03 14.91 1.00
C ILE A 227 0.13 15.94 0.31
N MET A 228 -0.89 16.46 1.00
CA MET A 228 -1.84 17.47 0.54
C MET A 228 -2.10 18.48 1.66
N PRO A 229 -1.10 19.31 2.04
CA PRO A 229 -1.19 20.20 3.21
C PRO A 229 -2.31 21.23 3.10
N THR A 230 -2.69 21.65 1.89
CA THR A 230 -3.81 22.57 1.65
C THR A 230 -5.17 21.95 2.00
N LEU A 231 -5.26 20.62 2.09
CA LEU A 231 -6.47 19.87 2.43
C LEU A 231 -6.49 19.36 3.87
N ALA A 232 -5.46 19.64 4.67
CA ALA A 232 -5.26 19.11 6.01
C ALA A 232 -6.47 19.34 6.96
N GLU A 233 -7.07 20.53 6.91
CA GLU A 233 -8.19 20.91 7.76
C GLU A 233 -9.56 20.49 7.19
N TYR A 234 -9.60 20.13 5.91
CA TYR A 234 -10.82 19.79 5.19
C TYR A 234 -11.12 18.28 5.17
N ILE A 235 -10.13 17.45 5.54
CA ILE A 235 -10.25 16.00 5.51
C ILE A 235 -10.31 15.43 6.93
N SER A 236 -11.38 14.66 7.19
CA SER A 236 -11.51 13.81 8.37
C SER A 236 -11.70 12.36 7.96
N GLY A 237 -11.40 11.44 8.87
CA GLY A 237 -11.65 10.04 8.61
C GLY A 237 -11.75 9.20 9.87
N SER A 238 -12.48 8.09 9.77
CA SER A 238 -12.55 7.06 10.80
C SER A 238 -12.36 5.68 10.17
N ALA A 239 -12.05 4.68 10.99
CA ALA A 239 -11.90 3.31 10.53
C ALA A 239 -12.55 2.36 11.53
N PHE A 240 -13.13 1.29 11.01
CA PHE A 240 -13.72 0.20 11.77
C PHE A 240 -13.26 -1.12 11.17
N GLN A 241 -12.80 -2.01 12.03
CA GLN A 241 -12.63 -3.41 11.70
C GLN A 241 -14.01 -4.09 11.74
N VAL A 242 -14.33 -4.85 10.70
CA VAL A 242 -15.58 -5.61 10.55
C VAL A 242 -15.27 -7.10 10.38
N PRO A 243 -16.22 -8.01 10.68
CA PRO A 243 -15.99 -9.47 10.65
C PRO A 243 -16.01 -10.02 9.21
N VAL A 244 -15.08 -9.52 8.38
CA VAL A 244 -14.85 -9.92 7.00
C VAL A 244 -13.37 -10.32 6.89
N VAL A 245 -13.08 -11.38 6.13
CA VAL A 245 -11.72 -11.91 6.01
C VAL A 245 -10.79 -10.96 5.26
N LYS A 246 -11.25 -10.39 4.14
CA LYS A 246 -10.41 -9.51 3.31
C LYS A 246 -11.24 -8.47 2.56
N GLY A 247 -10.61 -7.33 2.27
CA GLY A 247 -11.20 -6.21 1.54
C GLY A 247 -11.59 -5.06 2.46
N CYS A 248 -11.88 -3.92 1.85
CA CYS A 248 -12.28 -2.71 2.53
C CYS A 248 -13.33 -1.96 1.70
N ALA A 249 -14.32 -1.42 2.40
CA ALA A 249 -15.27 -0.45 1.88
C ALA A 249 -14.97 0.92 2.49
N ILE A 250 -15.01 1.97 1.68
CA ILE A 250 -14.95 3.35 2.15
C ILE A 250 -16.29 4.00 1.83
N ASP A 251 -16.95 4.51 2.87
CA ASP A 251 -18.05 5.46 2.73
C ASP A 251 -17.48 6.88 2.85
N MET A 252 -17.39 7.60 1.74
CA MET A 252 -16.81 8.95 1.69
C MET A 252 -17.86 10.00 1.32
N ILE A 253 -18.06 10.97 2.19
CA ILE A 253 -18.85 12.17 1.90
C ILE A 253 -17.90 13.29 1.48
N VAL A 254 -18.17 13.90 0.33
CA VAL A 254 -17.43 15.05 -0.20
C VAL A 254 -18.39 16.20 -0.54
N ARG A 255 -18.03 17.41 -0.13
CA ARG A 255 -18.67 18.67 -0.51
C ARG A 255 -17.70 19.46 -1.37
N PHE A 256 -18.23 20.09 -2.41
CA PHE A 256 -17.46 20.94 -3.33
C PHE A 256 -17.81 22.40 -3.12
N ALA A 257 -16.91 23.30 -3.51
CA ALA A 257 -17.12 24.74 -3.42
C ALA A 257 -18.32 25.22 -4.25
N GLN A 258 -18.65 24.50 -5.33
CA GLN A 258 -19.85 24.70 -6.15
C GLN A 258 -20.57 23.37 -6.37
N PRO A 259 -21.91 23.33 -6.49
CA PRO A 259 -22.64 22.10 -6.77
C PRO A 259 -22.19 21.43 -8.08
N VAL A 260 -22.01 20.12 -8.04
CA VAL A 260 -21.65 19.27 -9.19
C VAL A 260 -22.70 18.17 -9.32
N SER A 261 -23.31 17.99 -10.49
CA SER A 261 -24.31 16.91 -10.66
C SER A 261 -23.65 15.52 -10.60
N LYS A 262 -24.44 14.48 -10.32
CA LYS A 262 -23.93 13.10 -10.28
C LYS A 262 -23.35 12.70 -11.63
N GLU A 263 -24.03 13.05 -12.71
CA GLU A 263 -23.67 12.70 -14.08
C GLU A 263 -22.31 13.31 -14.46
N VAL A 264 -22.07 14.57 -14.07
CA VAL A 264 -20.79 15.25 -14.30
C VAL A 264 -19.67 14.62 -13.48
N LEU A 265 -19.94 14.31 -12.20
CA LEU A 265 -18.96 13.65 -11.34
C LEU A 265 -18.60 12.25 -11.86
N ASP A 266 -19.60 11.45 -12.21
CA ASP A 266 -19.45 10.09 -12.73
C ASP A 266 -18.64 10.10 -14.04
N THR A 267 -18.93 11.03 -14.95
CA THR A 267 -18.17 11.21 -16.19
C THR A 267 -16.70 11.51 -15.89
N THR A 268 -16.43 12.43 -14.95
CA THR A 268 -15.07 12.78 -14.52
C THR A 268 -14.31 11.59 -13.97
N LEU A 269 -14.98 10.77 -13.15
CA LEU A 269 -14.36 9.58 -12.55
C LEU A 269 -14.11 8.48 -13.57
N LYS A 270 -15.01 8.31 -14.55
CA LYS A 270 -14.86 7.37 -15.67
C LYS A 270 -13.69 7.77 -16.57
N GLU A 271 -13.55 9.06 -16.87
CA GLU A 271 -12.39 9.60 -17.60
C GLU A 271 -11.09 9.47 -16.81
N ALA A 272 -11.11 9.77 -15.50
CA ALA A 272 -9.94 9.60 -14.65
C ALA A 272 -9.50 8.14 -14.58
N ALA A 273 -10.44 7.19 -14.43
CA ALA A 273 -10.17 5.76 -14.37
C ALA A 273 -9.65 5.17 -15.70
N SER A 274 -9.98 5.78 -16.85
CA SER A 274 -9.43 5.38 -18.15
C SER A 274 -8.17 6.14 -18.56
N GLY A 275 -7.91 7.28 -17.92
CA GLY A 275 -6.75 8.13 -18.15
C GLY A 275 -5.77 8.12 -16.98
N ARG A 276 -5.62 9.28 -16.31
CA ARG A 276 -4.53 9.52 -15.35
C ARG A 276 -4.54 8.65 -14.09
N LEU A 277 -5.65 8.00 -13.75
CA LEU A 277 -5.77 7.03 -12.66
C LEU A 277 -5.96 5.60 -13.16
N SER A 278 -5.57 5.25 -14.39
CA SER A 278 -5.75 3.89 -14.91
C SER A 278 -5.18 2.80 -14.01
N GLU A 279 -4.05 3.06 -13.36
CA GLU A 279 -3.39 2.13 -12.42
C GLU A 279 -3.96 2.17 -11.01
N ALA A 280 -4.82 3.15 -10.71
CA ALA A 280 -5.23 3.53 -9.38
C ALA A 280 -6.72 3.33 -9.10
N LEU A 281 -7.56 3.58 -10.10
CA LEU A 281 -9.00 3.68 -10.01
C LEU A 281 -9.65 2.78 -11.07
N LEU A 282 -10.72 2.11 -10.69
CA LEU A 282 -11.64 1.43 -11.57
C LEU A 282 -13.03 2.05 -11.38
N TYR A 283 -13.70 2.40 -12.47
CA TYR A 283 -15.08 2.86 -12.45
C TYR A 283 -16.00 1.67 -12.70
N SER A 284 -16.95 1.39 -11.80
CA SER A 284 -17.85 0.25 -11.89
C SER A 284 -19.32 0.66 -11.89
N GLU A 285 -20.08 0.05 -12.80
CA GLU A 285 -21.54 0.10 -12.89
C GLU A 285 -22.13 -1.30 -12.59
N GLU A 286 -21.39 -2.15 -11.88
CA GLU A 286 -21.82 -3.49 -11.47
C GLU A 286 -22.25 -3.51 -9.99
N ASP A 287 -23.08 -4.48 -9.61
CA ASP A 287 -23.50 -4.74 -8.23
C ASP A 287 -22.38 -5.45 -7.43
N LEU A 288 -21.31 -4.71 -7.12
CA LEU A 288 -20.11 -5.23 -6.49
C LEU A 288 -20.29 -5.59 -5.00
N ILE A 289 -19.59 -6.63 -4.57
CA ILE A 289 -19.29 -6.87 -3.15
C ILE A 289 -17.78 -6.86 -2.90
N ASN A 290 -17.37 -6.85 -1.62
CA ASN A 290 -15.96 -6.75 -1.23
C ASN A 290 -15.05 -7.81 -1.90
N ARG A 291 -15.56 -9.02 -2.15
CA ARG A 291 -14.79 -10.13 -2.72
C ARG A 291 -14.40 -9.86 -4.18
N ASP A 292 -15.24 -9.17 -4.93
CA ASP A 292 -15.04 -8.88 -6.34
C ASP A 292 -13.94 -7.81 -6.54
N CYS A 293 -13.65 -7.06 -5.48
CA CYS A 293 -12.70 -5.95 -5.46
C CYS A 293 -11.32 -6.33 -4.89
N LEU A 294 -11.10 -7.62 -4.62
CA LEU A 294 -9.80 -8.15 -4.17
C LEU A 294 -8.72 -8.18 -5.26
N PRO A 295 -9.04 -8.48 -6.53
CA PRO A 295 -8.03 -8.50 -7.58
C PRO A 295 -7.44 -7.12 -7.89
N ASN A 296 -6.27 -7.12 -8.53
CA ASN A 296 -5.65 -5.97 -9.22
C ASN A 296 -5.18 -4.78 -8.37
N GLY A 297 -5.52 -4.67 -7.09
CA GLY A 297 -5.02 -3.63 -6.19
C GLY A 297 -5.46 -2.20 -6.56
N LYS A 298 -6.59 -2.06 -7.26
CA LYS A 298 -7.18 -0.76 -7.61
C LYS A 298 -8.24 -0.36 -6.59
N LEU A 299 -8.52 0.93 -6.51
CA LEU A 299 -9.70 1.47 -5.84
C LEU A 299 -10.88 1.40 -6.81
N TYR A 300 -11.98 0.80 -6.41
CA TYR A 300 -13.19 0.66 -7.22
C TYR A 300 -14.17 1.74 -6.79
N TYR A 301 -14.57 2.60 -7.71
CA TYR A 301 -15.71 3.50 -7.55
C TYR A 301 -17.00 2.78 -7.93
N ASP A 302 -17.88 2.58 -6.97
CA ASP A 302 -19.19 1.97 -7.18
C ASP A 302 -20.21 3.06 -7.53
N ALA A 303 -20.50 3.21 -8.82
CA ALA A 303 -21.35 4.28 -9.32
C ALA A 303 -22.82 4.09 -8.96
N ILE A 304 -23.30 2.84 -8.83
CA ILE A 304 -24.69 2.49 -8.50
C ILE A 304 -24.98 2.83 -7.04
N SER A 305 -24.08 2.47 -6.13
CA SER A 305 -24.25 2.69 -4.69
C SER A 305 -23.90 4.12 -4.27
N SER A 306 -23.16 4.85 -5.11
CA SER A 306 -22.81 6.26 -4.85
C SER A 306 -23.97 7.21 -5.12
N GLN A 307 -24.16 8.18 -4.24
CA GLN A 307 -25.33 9.06 -4.23
C GLN A 307 -24.93 10.53 -4.30
N CYS A 308 -25.75 11.32 -4.97
CA CYS A 308 -25.71 12.77 -4.93
C CYS A 308 -26.76 13.28 -3.92
N LEU A 309 -26.37 14.26 -3.10
CA LEU A 309 -27.21 14.86 -2.08
C LEU A 309 -27.48 16.34 -2.42
N ARG A 310 -28.72 16.79 -2.16
CA ARG A 310 -29.15 18.20 -2.29
C ARG A 310 -28.62 18.85 -3.58
N ASP A 311 -29.02 18.27 -4.71
CA ASP A 311 -28.76 18.78 -6.07
C ASP A 311 -27.28 19.06 -6.38
N GLY A 312 -26.37 18.21 -5.89
CA GLY A 312 -24.95 18.25 -6.23
C GLY A 312 -24.06 18.97 -5.24
N SER A 313 -24.62 19.50 -4.15
CA SER A 313 -23.84 20.17 -3.09
C SER A 313 -23.00 19.23 -2.23
N ALA A 314 -23.37 17.95 -2.17
CA ALA A 314 -22.56 16.91 -1.54
C ALA A 314 -22.74 15.58 -2.26
N HIS A 315 -21.71 14.74 -2.22
CA HIS A 315 -21.75 13.39 -2.78
C HIS A 315 -21.31 12.38 -1.74
N LYS A 316 -22.01 11.26 -1.69
CA LYS A 316 -21.66 10.08 -0.92
C LYS A 316 -21.09 9.05 -1.88
N LEU A 317 -19.78 8.84 -1.84
CA LEU A 317 -19.07 7.91 -2.71
C LEU A 317 -18.82 6.60 -1.95
N LEU A 318 -19.24 5.48 -2.55
CA LEU A 318 -18.86 4.15 -2.09
C LEU A 318 -17.64 3.68 -2.88
N LEU A 319 -16.59 3.30 -2.16
CA LEU A 319 -15.35 2.82 -2.74
C LEU A 319 -14.98 1.45 -2.17
N TRP A 320 -14.49 0.54 -3.01
CA TRP A 320 -14.03 -0.77 -2.59
C TRP A 320 -12.56 -0.99 -2.95
N PHE A 321 -11.80 -1.69 -2.12
CA PHE A 321 -10.44 -2.11 -2.48
C PHE A 321 -9.88 -3.19 -1.56
N ASP A 322 -8.88 -3.92 -2.07
CA ASP A 322 -7.95 -4.68 -1.23
C ASP A 322 -6.88 -3.73 -0.64
N ILE A 323 -6.89 -3.56 0.68
CA ILE A 323 -5.91 -2.71 1.37
C ILE A 323 -4.48 -3.17 1.08
N GLU A 324 -4.22 -4.47 1.22
CA GLU A 324 -2.85 -4.99 1.18
C GLU A 324 -2.32 -5.00 -0.24
N GLY A 325 -3.11 -5.52 -1.19
CA GLY A 325 -2.76 -5.56 -2.60
C GLY A 325 -2.63 -4.17 -3.23
N SER A 326 -3.52 -3.23 -2.87
CA SER A 326 -3.42 -1.84 -3.31
C SER A 326 -2.16 -1.19 -2.77
N TYR A 327 -1.92 -1.30 -1.47
CA TYR A 327 -0.78 -0.68 -0.84
C TYR A 327 0.56 -1.25 -1.32
N ALA A 328 0.63 -2.58 -1.50
CA ALA A 328 1.80 -3.26 -2.07
C ALA A 328 2.18 -2.71 -3.45
N LYS A 329 1.21 -2.56 -4.37
CA LYS A 329 1.45 -1.98 -5.70
C LYS A 329 1.93 -0.53 -5.64
N ARG A 330 1.38 0.28 -4.71
CA ARG A 330 1.81 1.67 -4.53
C ARG A 330 3.25 1.77 -4.03
N ILE A 331 3.63 0.92 -3.08
CA ILE A 331 4.99 0.84 -2.59
C ILE A 331 5.94 0.41 -3.70
N LEU A 332 5.60 -0.66 -4.45
CA LEU A 332 6.44 -1.13 -5.56
C LEU A 332 6.64 -0.06 -6.62
N SER A 333 5.61 0.71 -6.94
CA SER A 333 5.70 1.79 -7.95
C SER A 333 6.64 2.94 -7.52
N LEU A 334 6.88 3.13 -6.22
CA LEU A 334 7.86 4.12 -5.75
C LEU A 334 9.29 3.74 -6.13
N VAL A 335 9.61 2.45 -6.25
CA VAL A 335 10.96 1.95 -6.55
C VAL A 335 11.50 2.52 -7.89
N PRO A 336 10.83 2.31 -9.05
CA PRO A 336 11.30 2.88 -10.31
C PRO A 336 11.26 4.41 -10.33
N PHE A 337 10.35 5.05 -9.60
CA PHE A 337 10.33 6.51 -9.47
C PHE A 337 11.59 7.03 -8.77
N LEU A 338 11.94 6.46 -7.61
CA LEU A 338 13.12 6.85 -6.84
C LEU A 338 14.41 6.55 -7.58
N GLN A 339 14.48 5.41 -8.30
CA GLN A 339 15.64 5.07 -9.12
C GLN A 339 15.87 6.12 -10.21
N LYS A 340 14.82 6.51 -10.95
CA LYS A 340 14.92 7.56 -11.98
C LYS A 340 15.31 8.90 -11.39
N LEU A 341 14.75 9.26 -10.23
CA LEU A 341 15.10 10.49 -9.54
C LEU A 341 16.56 10.51 -9.08
N GLY A 342 17.11 9.36 -8.66
CA GLY A 342 18.51 9.21 -8.27
C GLY A 342 19.46 9.45 -9.43
N VAL A 343 19.23 8.76 -10.54
CA VAL A 343 20.04 8.89 -11.76
C VAL A 343 20.06 10.34 -12.26
N ASN A 344 18.92 11.03 -12.24
CA ASN A 344 18.84 12.43 -12.68
C ASN A 344 19.58 13.43 -11.78
N ASN A 345 19.85 13.09 -10.51
CA ASN A 345 20.60 13.96 -9.60
C ASN A 345 22.12 13.74 -9.66
N GLU A 346 22.58 12.64 -10.27
CA GLU A 346 24.00 12.33 -10.46
C GLU A 346 24.55 12.85 -11.80
N MET A 347 23.68 13.25 -12.75
CA MET A 347 24.03 13.85 -14.05
C MET A 347 24.07 15.38 -13.98
#